data_AF-A0A2D4KCG3-F1
#
_entry.id   AF-A0A2D4KCG3-F1
#
_cell.length_a   1.000
_cell.length_b   1.000
_cell.length_c   1.000
_cell.angle_alpha   90.00
_cell.angle_beta   90.00
_cell.angle_gamma   90.00
#
_symmetry.space_group_name_H-M   'P 1'
#
loop_
_entity.id
_entity.type
_entity.pdbx_description
1 polymer ?
#
loop_
_entity_poly.entity_id
_entity_poly.type
_entity_poly.pdbx_seq_one_letter_code
_entity_poly.pdbx_strand_id
1 'polypeptide(L)'
;HSGLVRHQMTHRGERPYKCAECGKCYSRKEHLQNHQRLHTGERPFQCPVCGKRFIRKQNLLKHQRIHTGERPYQCAECGRSFRYKESLKDHLRTHSGEASAQRLLPGLGGDGLP
;
A
#
# COMPACT_ATOMS: atom_id res chain seq x y z
N HIS A 1 -21.87 -14.21 -4.16
CA HIS A 1 -21.69 -15.26 -3.14
C HIS A 1 -20.29 -15.31 -2.47
N SER A 2 -19.17 -15.14 -3.21
CA SER A 2 -17.80 -15.27 -2.64
C SER A 2 -17.37 -14.19 -1.61
N GLY A 3 -17.97 -13.00 -1.65
CA GLY A 3 -17.60 -11.89 -0.76
C GLY A 3 -18.06 -12.05 0.70
N LEU A 4 -19.28 -12.56 0.90
CA LEU A 4 -19.90 -12.68 2.23
C LEU A 4 -19.26 -13.81 3.06
N VAL A 5 -19.04 -14.97 2.43
CA VAL A 5 -18.37 -16.12 3.07
C VAL A 5 -16.94 -15.72 3.50
N ARG A 6 -16.22 -14.99 2.65
CA ARG A 6 -14.89 -14.46 2.98
C ARG A 6 -14.91 -13.44 4.12
N HIS A 7 -15.93 -12.57 4.17
CA HIS A 7 -16.09 -11.62 5.26
C HIS A 7 -16.35 -12.33 6.59
N GLN A 8 -17.20 -13.37 6.58
CA GLN A 8 -17.48 -14.21 7.76
C GLN A 8 -16.24 -14.96 8.29
N MET A 9 -15.34 -15.44 7.42
CA MET A 9 -14.08 -16.06 7.86
C MET A 9 -13.22 -15.09 8.70
N THR A 10 -13.29 -13.79 8.43
CA THR A 10 -12.59 -12.77 9.23
C THR A 10 -13.16 -12.65 10.65
N HIS A 11 -14.48 -12.79 10.81
CA HIS A 11 -15.14 -12.79 12.13
C HIS A 11 -14.82 -14.06 12.92
N ARG A 12 -14.66 -15.20 12.24
CA ARG A 12 -14.32 -16.48 12.86
C ARG A 12 -12.83 -16.69 13.10
N GLY A 13 -11.97 -15.81 12.58
CA GLY A 13 -10.52 -15.95 12.66
C GLY A 13 -9.94 -17.07 11.79
N GLU A 14 -10.74 -17.62 10.87
CA GLU A 14 -10.33 -18.72 10.00
C GLU A 14 -9.31 -18.23 8.96
N ARG A 15 -8.07 -18.68 9.11
CA ARG A 15 -6.95 -18.38 8.20
C ARG A 15 -6.44 -19.68 7.57
N PRO A 16 -7.20 -20.27 6.63
CA PRO A 16 -6.92 -21.61 6.10
C PRO A 16 -5.61 -21.70 5.31
N TYR A 17 -5.04 -20.57 4.87
CA TYR A 17 -3.82 -20.56 4.07
C TYR A 17 -2.58 -20.35 4.95
N LYS A 18 -1.95 -21.44 5.39
CA LYS A 18 -0.73 -21.41 6.20
C LYS A 18 0.53 -21.47 5.34
N CYS A 19 1.51 -20.64 5.68
CA CYS A 19 2.86 -20.72 5.13
C CYS A 19 3.62 -21.87 5.76
N ALA A 20 4.12 -22.80 4.93
CA ALA A 20 4.89 -23.95 5.39
C ALA A 20 6.24 -23.56 6.01
N GLU A 21 6.88 -22.50 5.50
CA GLU A 21 8.24 -22.12 5.90
C GLU A 21 8.31 -21.34 7.22
N CYS A 22 7.30 -20.53 7.54
CA CYS A 22 7.31 -19.69 8.75
C CYS A 22 6.04 -19.80 9.60
N GLY A 23 5.13 -20.69 9.24
CA GLY A 23 3.88 -20.94 9.97
C GLY A 23 2.84 -19.83 9.91
N LYS A 24 3.11 -18.69 9.23
CA LYS A 24 2.17 -17.56 9.14
C LYS A 24 0.91 -17.95 8.37
N CYS A 25 -0.25 -17.72 8.98
CA CYS A 25 -1.55 -17.99 8.36
C CYS A 25 -2.11 -16.75 7.66
N TYR A 26 -2.85 -16.95 6.58
CA TYR A 26 -3.50 -15.92 5.77
C TYR A 26 -4.96 -16.30 5.52
N SER A 27 -5.83 -15.30 5.45
CA SER A 27 -7.25 -15.49 5.09
C SER A 27 -7.45 -15.66 3.58
N ARG A 28 -6.45 -15.34 2.75
CA ARG A 28 -6.51 -15.45 1.29
C ARG A 28 -5.27 -16.14 0.72
N LYS A 29 -5.50 -17.00 -0.28
CA LYS A 29 -4.45 -17.70 -1.02
C LYS A 29 -3.46 -16.73 -1.68
N GLU A 30 -3.95 -15.66 -2.29
CA GLU A 30 -3.11 -14.63 -2.92
C GLU A 30 -2.13 -13.98 -1.93
N HIS A 31 -2.58 -13.74 -0.69
CA HIS A 31 -1.72 -13.17 0.34
C HIS A 31 -0.63 -14.15 0.79
N LEU A 32 -0.96 -15.44 0.88
CA LEU A 32 0.02 -16.50 1.11
C LEU A 32 1.04 -16.58 -0.05
N GLN A 33 0.59 -16.61 -1.30
CA GLN A 33 1.48 -16.65 -2.47
C GLN A 33 2.40 -15.42 -2.53
N ASN A 34 1.85 -14.23 -2.30
CA ASN A 34 2.65 -13.00 -2.23
C ASN A 34 3.63 -13.01 -1.05
N HIS A 35 3.30 -13.70 0.04
CA HIS A 35 4.20 -13.88 1.17
C HIS A 35 5.31 -14.89 0.85
N GLN A 36 5.01 -15.99 0.17
CA GLN A 36 6.02 -16.99 -0.24
C GLN A 36 7.10 -16.38 -1.12
N ARG A 37 6.76 -15.40 -1.97
CA ARG A 37 7.74 -14.63 -2.76
C ARG A 37 8.78 -13.89 -1.91
N LEU A 38 8.53 -13.65 -0.62
CA LEU A 38 9.52 -13.09 0.30
C LEU A 38 10.59 -14.13 0.66
N HIS A 39 10.22 -15.40 0.74
CA HIS A 39 11.14 -16.50 1.06
C HIS A 39 11.95 -16.90 -0.17
N THR A 40 11.31 -17.01 -1.34
CA THR A 40 12.01 -17.34 -2.60
C THR A 40 12.83 -16.17 -3.16
N GLY A 41 12.61 -14.95 -2.65
CA GLY A 41 13.25 -13.74 -3.16
C GLY A 41 12.74 -13.31 -4.54
N GLU A 42 11.68 -13.96 -5.07
CA GLU A 42 11.12 -13.64 -6.37
C GLU A 42 10.50 -12.25 -6.40
N ARG A 43 11.13 -11.36 -7.18
CA ARG A 43 10.68 -9.99 -7.39
C ARG A 43 10.35 -9.77 -8.86
N PRO A 44 9.13 -10.13 -9.30
CA PRO A 44 8.75 -10.07 -10.71
C PRO A 44 8.58 -8.63 -11.22
N PHE A 45 8.34 -7.66 -10.34
CA PHE A 45 8.07 -6.28 -10.76
C PHE A 45 9.34 -5.44 -10.71
N GLN A 46 9.95 -5.16 -11.85
CA GLN A 46 11.14 -4.31 -11.94
C GLN A 46 10.78 -2.85 -12.23
N CYS A 47 11.47 -1.92 -11.59
CA CYS A 47 11.41 -0.51 -11.92
C CYS A 47 12.23 -0.24 -13.19
N PRO A 48 11.62 0.31 -14.26
CA PRO A 48 12.34 0.59 -15.50
C PRO A 48 13.37 1.73 -15.35
N VAL A 49 13.20 2.62 -14.36
CA VAL A 49 14.06 3.79 -14.18
C VAL A 49 15.37 3.45 -13.46
N CYS A 50 15.32 2.62 -12.41
CA CYS A 50 16.48 2.34 -11.56
C CYS A 50 16.78 0.84 -11.39
N GLY A 51 16.06 -0.03 -12.09
CA GLY A 51 16.25 -1.48 -12.03
C GLY A 51 15.81 -2.16 -10.73
N LYS A 52 15.34 -1.40 -9.71
CA LYS A 52 14.91 -1.97 -8.42
C LYS A 52 13.71 -2.90 -8.58
N ARG A 53 13.78 -4.09 -7.97
CA ARG A 53 12.74 -5.12 -8.08
C ARG A 53 11.84 -5.16 -6.84
N PHE A 54 10.55 -5.42 -7.06
CA PHE A 54 9.48 -5.47 -6.07
C PHE A 54 8.67 -6.75 -6.21
N ILE A 55 8.11 -7.20 -5.08
CA ILE A 55 7.28 -8.43 -5.01
C ILE A 55 5.85 -8.18 -5.50
N ARG A 56 5.37 -6.93 -5.33
CA ARG A 56 4.00 -6.53 -5.67
C ARG A 56 4.00 -5.31 -6.59
N LYS A 57 3.11 -5.30 -7.60
CA LYS A 57 2.92 -4.18 -8.53
C LYS A 57 2.63 -2.85 -7.83
N GLN A 58 1.78 -2.87 -6.81
CA GLN A 58 1.45 -1.68 -6.01
C GLN A 58 2.67 -1.04 -5.34
N ASN A 59 3.68 -1.84 -4.95
CA ASN A 59 4.91 -1.31 -4.36
C ASN A 59 5.80 -0.67 -5.43
N LEU A 60 5.84 -1.26 -6.63
CA LEU A 60 6.51 -0.65 -7.79
C LEU A 60 5.87 0.69 -8.16
N LEU A 61 4.53 0.76 -8.25
CA LEU A 61 3.82 2.01 -8.57
C LEU A 61 4.09 3.10 -7.52
N LYS A 62 4.04 2.73 -6.22
CA LYS A 62 4.41 3.66 -5.14
C LYS A 62 5.87 4.13 -5.26
N HIS A 63 6.78 3.22 -5.62
CA HIS A 63 8.17 3.53 -5.83
C HIS A 63 8.38 4.46 -7.04
N GLN A 64 7.61 4.31 -8.12
CA GLN A 64 7.72 5.17 -9.31
C GLN A 64 7.45 6.65 -8.98
N ARG A 65 6.61 6.94 -7.97
CA ARG A 65 6.42 8.32 -7.45
C ARG A 65 7.69 8.97 -6.93
N ILE A 66 8.73 8.17 -6.65
CA ILE A 66 10.05 8.68 -6.28
C ILE A 66 10.72 9.35 -7.47
N HIS A 67 10.58 8.76 -8.66
CA HIS A 67 11.18 9.24 -9.88
C HIS A 67 10.37 10.38 -10.51
N THR A 68 9.05 10.29 -10.48
CA THR A 68 8.17 11.34 -11.03
C THR A 68 8.08 12.58 -10.12
N GLY A 69 8.48 12.47 -8.86
CA GLY A 69 8.35 13.56 -7.88
C GLY A 69 6.91 13.82 -7.43
N GLU A 70 5.93 13.01 -7.86
CA GLU A 70 4.53 13.19 -7.52
C GLU A 70 4.27 13.12 -6.01
N ARG A 71 3.51 14.12 -5.51
CA ARG A 71 3.12 14.24 -4.10
C ARG A 71 1.59 14.39 -3.99
N PRO A 72 0.83 13.31 -4.27
CA PRO A 72 -0.63 13.38 -4.39
C PRO A 72 -1.37 13.64 -3.07
N TYR A 73 -0.67 13.58 -1.93
CA TYR A 73 -1.29 13.73 -0.61
C TYR A 73 -0.95 15.10 -0.02
N GLN A 74 -1.87 16.05 -0.13
CA GLN A 74 -1.69 17.37 0.45
C GLN A 74 -2.33 17.47 1.84
N CYS A 75 -1.62 18.11 2.76
CA CYS A 75 -2.18 18.55 4.04
C CYS A 75 -3.06 19.78 3.78
N ALA A 76 -4.33 19.68 4.13
CA ALA A 76 -5.26 20.80 3.99
C ALA A 76 -4.97 21.95 4.97
N GLU A 77 -4.34 21.67 6.12
CA GLU A 77 -4.09 22.67 7.16
C GLU A 77 -2.89 23.57 6.87
N CYS A 78 -1.81 23.02 6.30
CA CYS A 78 -0.58 23.78 6.03
C CYS A 78 -0.13 23.73 4.56
N GLY A 79 -0.90 23.12 3.68
CA GLY A 79 -0.60 23.01 2.25
C GLY A 79 0.58 22.09 1.89
N ARG A 80 1.26 21.49 2.87
CA ARG A 80 2.41 20.59 2.62
C ARG A 80 1.96 19.33 1.88
N SER A 81 2.63 19.04 0.76
CA SER A 81 2.36 17.85 -0.04
C SER A 81 3.28 16.70 0.36
N PHE A 82 2.80 15.46 0.29
CA PHE A 82 3.50 14.24 0.67
C PHE A 82 3.36 13.18 -0.41
N ARG A 83 4.40 12.37 -0.57
CA ARG A 83 4.44 11.26 -1.54
C ARG A 83 3.58 10.07 -1.10
N TYR A 84 3.47 9.87 0.21
CA TYR A 84 2.78 8.73 0.82
C TYR A 84 1.74 9.17 1.84
N LYS A 85 0.64 8.41 1.92
CA LYS A 85 -0.44 8.63 2.90
C LYS A 85 0.07 8.46 4.33
N GLU A 86 1.00 7.54 4.57
CA GLU A 86 1.60 7.35 5.90
C GLU A 86 2.37 8.58 6.38
N SER A 87 3.15 9.21 5.50
CA SER A 87 3.88 10.44 5.82
C SER A 87 2.95 11.62 6.08
N LEU A 88 1.88 11.75 5.29
CA LEU A 88 0.84 12.75 5.59
C LEU A 88 0.16 12.44 6.93
N LYS A 89 -0.21 11.18 7.19
CA LYS A 89 -0.86 10.79 8.46
C LYS A 89 0.02 11.10 9.67
N ASP A 90 1.31 10.82 9.58
CA ASP A 90 2.26 11.13 10.64
C ASP A 90 2.40 12.65 10.82
N HIS A 91 2.52 13.40 9.72
CA HIS A 91 2.53 14.84 9.76
C HIS A 91 1.23 15.45 10.32
N LEU A 92 0.07 14.88 10.06
CA LEU A 92 -1.19 15.36 10.63
C LEU A 92 -1.21 15.27 12.16
N ARG A 93 -0.43 14.35 12.76
CA ARG A 93 -0.26 14.31 14.22
C ARG A 93 0.48 15.52 14.77
N THR A 94 1.25 16.23 13.94
CA THR A 94 1.93 17.46 14.36
C THR A 94 1.01 18.68 14.36
N HIS A 95 -0.13 18.61 13.65
CA HIS A 95 -1.16 19.65 13.66
C HIS A 95 -2.21 19.39 14.74
N SER A 96 -2.59 18.13 14.90
CA SER A 96 -3.65 17.73 15.82
C SER A 96 -3.10 17.26 17.17
N GLY A 97 -3.08 18.20 18.12
CA GLY A 97 -3.40 17.89 19.50
C GLY A 97 -4.83 17.33 19.67
N GLU A 98 -5.72 17.41 18.67
CA GLU A 98 -7.00 16.69 18.66
C GLU A 98 -7.47 16.30 17.27
N ALA A 99 -8.00 15.08 17.19
CA ALA A 99 -8.59 14.41 16.05
C ALA A 99 -9.40 15.33 15.10
N SER A 100 -9.17 15.24 13.78
CA SER A 100 -10.19 15.61 12.78
C SER A 100 -10.00 14.93 11.42
N ALA A 101 -11.07 14.27 11.01
CA ALA A 101 -11.48 13.80 9.69
C ALA A 101 -10.47 13.85 8.52
N GLN A 102 -10.16 12.65 8.00
CA GLN A 102 -9.49 12.44 6.72
C GLN A 102 -10.29 13.03 5.56
N ARG A 103 -10.08 14.29 5.19
CA ARG A 103 -10.37 14.77 3.83
C ARG A 103 -9.12 14.60 2.98
N LEU A 104 -8.86 13.36 2.58
CA LEU A 104 -7.90 13.05 1.52
C LEU A 104 -8.53 13.50 0.22
N LEU A 105 -8.28 14.74 -0.19
CA LEU A 105 -8.51 15.11 -1.57
C LEU A 105 -7.43 14.37 -2.38
N PRO A 106 -7.79 13.45 -3.30
CA PRO A 106 -6.84 13.07 -4.32
C PRO A 106 -6.54 14.36 -5.09
N GLY A 107 -5.32 14.88 -4.95
CA GLY A 107 -4.88 16.01 -5.75
C GLY A 107 -5.07 15.63 -7.22
N LEU A 108 -6.03 16.28 -7.88
CA LEU A 108 -6.17 16.26 -9.32
C LEU A 108 -4.97 17.03 -9.90
N GLY A 109 -3.81 16.38 -9.99
CA GLY A 109 -2.78 16.73 -10.96
C GLY A 109 -2.98 15.75 -12.11
N GLY A 110 -3.41 16.17 -13.29
CA GLY A 110 -2.91 17.32 -14.03
C GLY A 110 -1.94 16.76 -15.06
N ASP A 111 -2.41 16.73 -16.30
CA ASP A 111 -1.83 16.21 -17.53
C ASP A 111 -0.31 16.39 -17.69
N GLY A 112 0.33 15.39 -18.31
CA GLY A 112 1.77 15.39 -18.62
C GLY A 112 2.22 14.13 -19.37
N LEU A 113 1.77 14.04 -20.63
CA LEU A 113 2.04 13.10 -21.73
C LEU A 113 3.55 12.86 -22.02
N PRO A 114 3.98 11.95 -22.94
CA PRO A 114 3.37 11.56 -24.24
C PRO A 114 2.69 10.19 -24.29
#